data_AF-A0A532TVB8-F1
#
_entry.id   AF-A0A532TVB8-F1
#
_cell.length_a   1.000
_cell.length_b   1.000
_cell.length_c   1.000
_cell.angle_alpha   90.00
_cell.angle_beta   90.00
_cell.angle_gamma   90.00
#
_symmetry.space_group_name_H-M   'P 1'
#
loop_
_entity.id
_entity.type
_entity.pdbx_description
1 polymer ?
#
loop_
_entity_poly.entity_id
_entity_poly.type
_entity_poly.pdbx_seq_one_letter_code
_entity_poly.pdbx_strand_id
1 'polypeptide(L)'
;MKLIQKLIKNKEILKESFFKSVLYRIITIFLGMLVIFTITGDMIAAFSIGMVTETVQFINYFFYEAIWTNYHDKRLRIKIERTREVDIKLDFDLLKEISFEFSQTNTYVKEAHESILSFFKKLLQNESLAEIHEDIQRDKNYFELKHKDRSFMR
;
A
#
# COMPACT_ATOMS: atom_id res chain seq x y z
N MET A 1 25.21 17.54 6.57
CA MET A 1 26.25 16.53 6.27
C MET A 1 25.70 15.11 6.03
N LYS A 2 24.87 14.55 6.93
CA LYS A 2 24.31 13.17 6.80
C LYS A 2 23.45 12.93 5.54
N LEU A 3 22.69 13.93 5.08
CA LEU A 3 21.86 13.83 3.87
C LEU A 3 22.69 13.71 2.58
N ILE A 4 23.78 14.47 2.49
CA ILE A 4 24.70 14.42 1.34
C ILE A 4 25.39 13.06 1.28
N GLN A 5 25.84 12.52 2.43
CA GLN A 5 26.41 11.17 2.49
C GLN A 5 25.39 10.09 2.09
N LYS A 6 24.12 10.22 2.51
CA LYS A 6 23.05 9.28 2.12
C LYS A 6 22.79 9.34 0.61
N LEU A 7 22.76 10.53 0.01
CA LEU A 7 22.58 10.70 -1.43
C LEU A 7 23.76 10.16 -2.24
N ILE A 8 25.00 10.37 -1.78
CA ILE A 8 26.21 9.82 -2.40
C ILE A 8 26.17 8.29 -2.34
N LYS A 9 25.90 7.71 -1.16
CA LYS A 9 25.80 6.26 -0.97
C LYS A 9 24.71 5.62 -1.83
N ASN A 10 23.53 6.25 -1.92
CA ASN A 10 22.45 5.72 -2.75
C ASN A 10 22.78 5.79 -4.24
N LYS A 11 23.50 6.83 -4.68
CA LYS A 11 23.97 6.97 -6.06
C LYS A 11 25.05 5.94 -6.40
N GLU A 12 25.93 5.61 -5.46
CA GLU A 12 26.92 4.53 -5.61
C GLU A 12 26.26 3.15 -5.71
N ILE A 13 25.28 2.84 -4.86
CA ILE A 13 24.54 1.57 -4.90
C ILE A 13 23.80 1.40 -6.24
N LEU A 14 23.18 2.46 -6.74
CA LEU A 14 22.48 2.44 -8.04
C LEU A 14 23.46 2.25 -9.21
N LYS A 15 24.63 2.93 -9.17
CA LYS A 15 25.68 2.75 -10.17
C LYS A 15 26.25 1.34 -10.16
N GLU A 16 26.51 0.79 -8.98
CA GLU A 16 27.04 -0.57 -8.83
C GLU A 16 26.04 -1.62 -9.31
N SER A 17 24.76 -1.45 -8.96
CA SER A 17 23.68 -2.34 -9.40
C SER A 17 23.48 -2.28 -10.92
N PHE A 18 23.50 -1.08 -11.49
CA PHE A 18 23.42 -0.89 -12.94
C PHE A 18 24.62 -1.53 -13.65
N PHE A 19 25.84 -1.29 -13.14
CA PHE A 19 27.06 -1.87 -13.72
C PHE A 19 27.06 -3.39 -13.67
N LYS A 20 26.67 -3.99 -12.54
CA LYS A 20 26.53 -5.45 -12.40
C LYS A 20 25.51 -6.01 -13.39
N SER A 21 24.36 -5.35 -13.54
CA SER A 21 23.32 -5.77 -14.47
C SER A 21 23.78 -5.72 -15.94
N VAL A 22 24.43 -4.61 -16.34
CA VAL A 22 24.99 -4.46 -17.68
C VAL A 22 26.09 -5.50 -17.95
N LEU A 23 27.01 -5.69 -17.00
CA LEU A 23 28.10 -6.64 -17.14
C LEU A 23 27.58 -8.08 -17.27
N TYR A 24 26.61 -8.45 -16.43
CA TYR A 24 25.96 -9.76 -16.51
C TYR A 24 25.32 -10.00 -17.88
N ARG A 25 24.67 -8.99 -18.44
CA ARG A 25 24.02 -9.07 -19.75
C ARG A 25 25.01 -9.20 -20.90
N ILE A 26 26.14 -8.49 -20.83
CA ILE A 26 27.22 -8.63 -21.81
C ILE A 26 27.80 -10.05 -21.77
N ILE A 27 28.06 -10.58 -20.58
CA ILE A 27 28.60 -11.93 -20.41
C ILE A 27 27.65 -12.99 -20.98
N THR A 28 26.36 -12.87 -20.70
CA THR A 28 25.34 -13.84 -21.15
C THR A 28 25.15 -13.80 -22.66
N ILE A 29 25.11 -12.61 -23.28
CA ILE A 29 25.06 -12.46 -24.74
C ILE A 29 26.31 -13.08 -25.38
N PHE A 30 27.49 -12.76 -24.84
CA PHE A 30 28.75 -13.26 -25.38
C PHE A 30 28.86 -14.79 -25.26
N LEU A 31 28.46 -15.34 -24.10
CA LEU A 31 28.43 -16.78 -23.89
C LEU A 31 27.43 -17.46 -24.84
N GLY A 32 26.24 -16.90 -25.03
CA GLY A 32 25.24 -17.40 -25.97
C GLY A 32 25.77 -17.43 -27.40
N MET A 33 26.38 -16.34 -27.86
CA MET A 33 27.03 -16.28 -29.16
C MET A 33 28.16 -17.30 -29.31
N LEU A 34 28.99 -17.50 -28.29
CA LEU A 34 30.10 -18.46 -28.32
C LEU A 34 29.59 -19.90 -28.42
N VAL A 35 28.54 -20.24 -27.67
CA VAL A 35 27.89 -21.56 -27.74
C VAL A 35 27.32 -21.80 -29.15
N ILE A 36 26.57 -20.84 -29.69
CA ILE A 36 25.98 -21.00 -31.03
C ILE A 36 27.07 -21.07 -32.11
N PHE A 37 28.13 -20.27 -31.99
CA PHE A 37 29.28 -20.31 -32.89
C PHE A 37 30.00 -21.65 -32.84
N THR A 38 30.17 -22.22 -31.64
CA THR A 38 30.81 -23.53 -31.46
C THR A 38 30.00 -24.65 -32.10
N ILE A 39 28.67 -24.53 -32.10
CA ILE A 39 27.75 -25.50 -32.71
C ILE A 39 27.66 -25.31 -34.23
N THR A 40 27.59 -24.07 -34.70
CA THR A 40 27.26 -23.75 -36.10
C THR A 40 28.50 -23.55 -36.97
N GLY A 41 29.63 -23.16 -36.38
CA GLY A 41 30.86 -22.77 -37.07
C GLY A 41 30.79 -21.44 -37.84
N ASP A 42 29.61 -20.81 -37.89
CA ASP A 42 29.36 -19.56 -38.59
C ASP A 42 29.07 -18.41 -37.61
N MET A 43 29.85 -17.33 -37.74
CA MET A 43 29.75 -16.13 -36.92
C MET A 43 28.50 -15.32 -37.23
N ILE A 44 28.03 -15.31 -38.49
CA ILE A 44 26.83 -14.59 -38.89
C ILE A 44 25.60 -15.25 -38.26
N ALA A 45 25.51 -16.58 -38.35
CA ALA A 45 24.45 -17.34 -37.72
C ALA A 45 24.44 -17.16 -36.19
N ALA A 46 25.60 -17.17 -35.53
CA ALA A 46 25.71 -16.96 -34.09
C ALA A 46 25.20 -15.60 -33.64
N PHE A 47 25.52 -14.54 -34.39
CA PHE A 47 25.05 -13.19 -34.09
C PHE A 47 23.55 -13.04 -34.31
N SER A 48 23.03 -13.54 -35.43
CA SER A 48 21.60 -13.49 -35.75
C SER A 48 20.76 -14.23 -34.72
N ILE A 49 21.16 -15.45 -34.35
CA ILE A 49 20.43 -16.25 -33.35
C ILE A 49 20.52 -15.57 -31.98
N GLY A 50 21.70 -15.09 -31.57
CA GLY A 50 21.87 -14.40 -30.29
C GLY A 50 21.00 -13.14 -30.16
N MET A 51 20.90 -12.32 -31.21
CA MET A 51 20.01 -11.16 -31.26
C MET A 51 18.53 -11.55 -31.14
N VAL A 52 18.12 -12.60 -31.86
CA VAL A 52 16.73 -13.09 -31.84
C VAL A 52 16.38 -13.64 -30.46
N THR A 53 17.26 -14.42 -29.84
CA THR A 53 17.01 -15.03 -28.52
C THR A 53 16.82 -13.96 -27.44
N GLU A 54 17.67 -12.93 -27.40
CA GLU A 54 17.55 -11.84 -26.44
C GLU A 54 16.28 -10.99 -26.67
N THR A 55 15.92 -10.77 -27.94
CA THR A 55 14.69 -10.05 -28.29
C THR A 55 13.45 -10.83 -27.85
N VAL A 56 13.42 -12.14 -28.11
CA VAL A 56 12.31 -13.01 -27.69
C VAL A 56 12.22 -13.06 -26.16
N GLN A 57 13.35 -13.19 -25.46
CA GLN A 57 13.36 -13.16 -24.00
C GLN A 57 12.84 -11.83 -23.44
N PHE A 58 13.25 -10.71 -24.04
CA PHE A 58 12.76 -9.39 -23.64
C PHE A 58 11.24 -9.27 -23.83
N ILE A 59 10.73 -9.68 -24.99
CA ILE A 59 9.28 -9.67 -25.28
C ILE A 59 8.55 -10.58 -24.28
N ASN A 60 9.04 -11.79 -24.05
CA ASN A 60 8.44 -12.74 -23.11
C ASN A 60 8.39 -12.18 -21.69
N TYR A 61 9.48 -11.56 -21.23
CA TYR A 61 9.53 -10.92 -19.91
C TYR A 61 8.55 -9.75 -19.81
N PHE A 62 8.45 -8.93 -20.85
CA PHE A 62 7.47 -7.83 -20.91
C PHE A 62 6.03 -8.35 -20.80
N PHE A 63 5.67 -9.39 -21.55
CA PHE A 63 4.34 -10.00 -21.44
C PHE A 63 4.08 -10.62 -20.06
N TYR A 64 5.08 -11.31 -19.49
CA TYR A 64 5.00 -11.85 -18.14
C TYR A 64 4.71 -10.74 -17.12
N GLU A 65 5.47 -9.65 -17.13
CA GLU A 65 5.23 -8.51 -16.24
C GLU A 65 3.89 -7.83 -16.49
N ALA A 66 3.49 -7.64 -17.75
CA ALA A 66 2.21 -7.02 -18.10
C ALA A 66 1.02 -7.84 -17.59
N ILE A 67 1.07 -9.16 -17.76
CA ILE A 67 0.03 -10.07 -17.28
C ILE A 67 0.03 -10.12 -15.74
N TRP A 68 1.21 -10.24 -15.13
CA TRP A 68 1.36 -10.38 -13.69
C TRP A 68 0.98 -9.09 -12.95
N THR A 69 1.36 -7.92 -13.45
CA THR A 69 0.98 -6.61 -12.89
C THR A 69 -0.53 -6.45 -12.87
N ASN A 70 -1.20 -6.78 -13.98
CA ASN A 70 -2.67 -6.75 -14.06
C ASN A 70 -3.34 -7.71 -13.06
N TYR A 71 -2.71 -8.84 -12.76
CA TYR A 71 -3.22 -9.80 -11.77
C TYR A 71 -2.92 -9.37 -10.32
N HIS A 72 -1.73 -8.84 -10.05
CA HIS A 72 -1.32 -8.42 -8.72
C HIS A 72 -2.03 -7.16 -8.26
N ASP A 73 -2.24 -6.18 -9.16
CA ASP A 73 -2.92 -4.94 -8.83
C ASP A 73 -4.36 -5.18 -8.38
N LYS A 74 -5.05 -6.16 -8.96
CA LYS A 74 -6.39 -6.57 -8.51
C LYS A 74 -6.35 -7.15 -7.10
N ARG A 75 -5.38 -8.01 -6.79
CA ARG A 75 -5.24 -8.63 -5.46
C ARG A 75 -4.85 -7.61 -4.38
N LEU A 76 -3.97 -6.66 -4.71
CA LEU A 76 -3.51 -5.62 -3.79
C LEU A 76 -4.62 -4.64 -3.44
N ARG A 77 -5.44 -4.22 -4.43
CA ARG A 77 -6.61 -3.37 -4.18
C ARG A 77 -7.59 -4.02 -3.22
N ILE A 78 -7.95 -5.29 -3.46
CA ILE A 78 -8.87 -6.03 -2.59
C ILE A 78 -8.33 -6.18 -1.17
N LYS A 79 -7.01 -6.39 -1.01
CA LYS A 79 -6.39 -6.52 0.31
C LYS A 79 -6.39 -5.20 1.08
N ILE A 80 -6.07 -4.09 0.41
CA ILE A 80 -6.06 -2.75 1.01
C ILE A 80 -7.47 -2.32 1.43
N GLU A 81 -8.48 -2.62 0.60
CA GLU A 81 -9.88 -2.27 0.87
C GLU A 81 -10.41 -3.07 2.06
N ARG A 82 -10.16 -4.39 2.10
CA ARG A 82 -10.51 -5.25 3.24
C ARG A 82 -9.81 -4.84 4.54
N THR A 83 -8.53 -4.48 4.50
CA THR A 83 -7.81 -3.99 5.70
C THR A 83 -8.40 -2.66 6.17
N ARG A 84 -8.72 -1.73 5.26
CA ARG A 84 -9.40 -0.48 5.63
C ARG A 84 -10.78 -0.71 6.25
N GLU A 85 -11.59 -1.60 5.70
CA GLU A 85 -12.90 -1.95 6.29
C GLU A 85 -12.78 -2.53 7.70
N VAL A 86 -11.79 -3.42 7.94
CA VAL A 86 -11.56 -4.01 9.25
C VAL A 86 -11.09 -2.97 10.27
N ASP A 87 -10.15 -2.10 9.88
CA ASP A 87 -9.66 -1.02 10.76
C ASP A 87 -10.80 -0.06 11.14
N ILE A 88 -11.67 0.31 10.18
CA ILE A 88 -12.81 1.20 10.44
C ILE A 88 -13.83 0.55 11.38
N LYS A 89 -14.13 -0.75 11.23
CA LYS A 89 -15.02 -1.47 12.15
C LYS A 89 -14.44 -1.55 13.56
N LEU A 90 -13.15 -1.87 13.67
CA LEU A 90 -12.46 -1.94 14.95
C LEU A 90 -12.48 -0.60 15.71
N ASP A 91 -12.20 0.51 15.01
CA ASP A 91 -12.25 1.85 15.58
C ASP A 91 -13.68 2.25 16.02
N PHE A 92 -14.70 1.85 15.27
CA PHE A 92 -16.10 2.12 15.62
C PHE A 92 -16.55 1.36 16.88
N ASP A 93 -16.23 0.07 16.97
CA ASP A 93 -16.59 -0.75 18.13
C ASP A 93 -15.89 -0.25 19.41
N LEU A 94 -14.60 0.09 19.30
CA LEU A 94 -13.84 0.71 20.41
C LEU A 94 -14.44 2.05 20.82
N LEU A 95 -14.82 2.90 19.86
CA LEU A 95 -15.46 4.17 20.18
C LEU A 95 -16.80 3.96 20.90
N LYS A 96 -17.61 3.00 20.44
CA LYS A 96 -18.90 2.69 21.06
C LYS A 96 -18.71 2.24 22.50
N GLU A 97 -17.74 1.38 22.76
CA GLU A 97 -17.37 0.93 24.11
C GLU A 97 -16.90 2.09 24.98
N ILE A 98 -15.96 2.91 24.48
CA ILE A 98 -15.45 4.08 25.20
C ILE A 98 -16.58 5.07 25.49
N SER A 99 -17.43 5.38 24.51
CA SER A 99 -18.57 6.29 24.66
C SER A 99 -19.57 5.76 25.69
N PHE A 100 -19.81 4.44 25.70
CA PHE A 100 -20.67 3.78 26.68
C PHE A 100 -20.08 3.84 28.10
N GLU A 101 -18.80 3.53 28.27
CA GLU A 101 -18.10 3.61 29.55
C GLU A 101 -18.05 5.05 30.07
N PHE A 102 -17.66 6.02 29.23
CA PHE A 102 -17.71 7.43 29.58
C PHE A 102 -19.12 7.86 30.00
N SER A 103 -20.15 7.34 29.35
CA SER A 103 -21.53 7.60 29.71
C SER A 103 -21.93 7.03 31.08
N GLN A 104 -21.29 5.95 31.53
CA GLN A 104 -21.52 5.36 32.85
C GLN A 104 -20.69 6.02 33.95
N THR A 105 -19.53 6.58 33.63
CA THR A 105 -18.69 7.27 34.61
C THR A 105 -19.27 8.64 35.01
N ASN A 106 -19.09 9.02 36.29
CA ASN A 106 -19.50 10.33 36.83
C ASN A 106 -18.44 11.43 36.60
N THR A 107 -17.26 11.08 36.10
CA THR A 107 -16.15 12.02 35.88
C THR A 107 -16.34 12.71 34.53
N TYR A 108 -17.07 13.82 34.55
CA TYR A 108 -17.50 14.49 33.33
C TYR A 108 -16.43 15.46 32.82
N VAL A 109 -15.56 14.98 31.93
CA VAL A 109 -14.52 15.79 31.28
C VAL A 109 -15.06 16.37 29.98
N LYS A 110 -15.19 17.69 29.90
CA LYS A 110 -15.78 18.41 28.76
C LYS A 110 -15.04 18.12 27.45
N GLU A 111 -13.72 18.04 27.50
CA GLU A 111 -12.84 17.77 26.36
C GLU A 111 -13.11 16.39 25.77
N ALA A 112 -13.32 15.38 26.62
CA ALA A 112 -13.64 14.03 26.18
C ALA A 112 -15.01 13.98 25.49
N HIS A 113 -16.01 14.65 26.05
CA HIS A 113 -17.34 14.76 25.47
C HIS A 113 -17.32 15.45 24.09
N GLU A 114 -16.61 16.58 23.96
CA GLU A 114 -16.47 17.30 22.69
C GLU A 114 -15.69 16.47 21.66
N SER A 115 -14.65 15.74 22.08
CA SER A 115 -13.88 14.86 21.21
C SER A 115 -14.74 13.74 20.61
N ILE A 116 -15.52 13.05 21.46
CA ILE A 116 -16.45 11.98 21.06
C ILE A 116 -17.49 12.52 20.07
N LEU A 117 -18.09 13.68 20.34
CA LEU A 117 -19.04 14.31 19.42
C LEU A 117 -18.40 14.73 18.09
N SER A 118 -17.16 15.24 18.12
CA SER A 118 -16.43 15.58 16.90
C SER A 118 -16.17 14.34 16.05
N PHE A 119 -15.90 13.20 16.69
CA PHE A 119 -15.65 11.95 16.01
C PHE A 119 -16.93 11.41 15.35
N PHE A 120 -18.05 11.38 16.06
CA PHE A 120 -19.35 11.03 15.46
C PHE A 120 -19.67 11.91 14.24
N LYS A 121 -19.41 13.22 14.32
CA LYS A 121 -19.59 14.13 13.18
C LYS A 121 -18.67 13.80 12.00
N LYS A 122 -17.41 13.42 12.25
CA LYS A 122 -16.47 13.01 11.19
C LYS A 122 -16.87 11.70 10.54
N LEU A 123 -17.40 10.74 11.31
CA LEU A 123 -17.93 9.48 10.77
C LEU A 123 -19.14 9.73 9.86
N LEU A 124 -20.04 10.64 10.27
CA LEU A 124 -21.23 11.06 9.50
C LEU A 124 -20.91 11.94 8.28
N GLN A 125 -19.64 12.35 8.10
CA GLN A 125 -19.18 13.07 6.91
C GLN A 125 -18.51 12.15 5.90
N ASN A 126 -18.24 10.89 6.27
CA ASN A 126 -17.52 9.97 5.41
C ASN A 126 -18.48 9.19 4.50
N GLU A 127 -18.42 9.46 3.20
CA GLU A 127 -19.25 8.76 2.19
C GLU A 127 -19.07 7.23 2.20
N SER A 128 -17.89 6.73 2.62
CA SER A 128 -17.65 5.28 2.70
C SER A 128 -18.47 4.59 3.79
N LEU A 129 -19.08 5.34 4.71
CA LEU A 129 -19.87 4.82 5.82
C LEU A 129 -21.37 5.04 5.62
N ALA A 130 -21.81 5.45 4.43
CA ALA A 130 -23.21 5.76 4.14
C ALA A 130 -24.17 4.66 4.59
N GLU A 131 -23.79 3.39 4.46
CA GLU A 131 -24.61 2.23 4.87
C GLU A 131 -24.89 2.17 6.38
N ILE A 132 -23.97 2.67 7.23
CA ILE A 132 -24.09 2.64 8.69
C ILE A 132 -24.41 4.01 9.29
N HIS A 133 -24.69 5.03 8.47
CA HIS A 133 -24.99 6.39 8.94
C HIS A 133 -26.18 6.43 9.89
N GLU A 134 -27.22 5.63 9.64
CA GLU A 134 -28.39 5.57 10.52
C GLU A 134 -28.05 5.06 11.92
N ASP A 135 -27.22 4.02 12.01
CA ASP A 135 -26.76 3.46 13.28
C ASP A 135 -25.86 4.44 14.04
N ILE A 136 -24.94 5.11 13.33
CA ILE A 136 -24.05 6.14 13.91
C ILE A 136 -24.87 7.31 14.45
N GLN A 137 -25.88 7.75 13.69
CA GLN A 137 -26.76 8.85 14.09
C GLN A 137 -27.57 8.49 15.35
N ARG A 138 -28.08 7.26 15.43
CA ARG A 138 -28.79 6.74 16.61
C ARG A 138 -27.89 6.75 17.85
N ASP A 139 -26.68 6.23 17.74
CA ASP A 139 -25.75 6.10 18.87
C ASP A 139 -25.26 7.48 19.34
N LYS A 140 -25.01 8.42 18.41
CA LYS A 140 -24.74 9.82 18.72
C LYS A 140 -25.89 10.48 19.49
N ASN A 141 -27.13 10.30 19.04
CA ASN A 141 -28.31 10.88 19.70
C ASN A 141 -28.50 10.31 21.11
N TYR A 142 -28.27 9.01 21.28
CA TYR A 142 -28.31 8.37 22.60
C TYR A 142 -27.26 8.96 23.55
N PHE A 143 -26.04 9.17 23.05
CA PHE A 143 -24.98 9.82 23.81
C PHE A 143 -25.39 11.25 24.22
N GLU A 144 -25.85 12.10 23.29
CA GLU A 144 -26.30 13.46 23.58
C GLU A 144 -27.44 13.49 24.62
N LEU A 145 -28.44 12.61 24.49
CA LEU A 145 -29.58 12.55 25.42
C LEU A 145 -29.17 12.22 26.86
N LYS A 146 -28.26 11.26 27.04
CA LYS A 146 -27.81 10.83 28.38
C LYS A 146 -26.90 11.86 29.07
N HIS A 147 -26.43 12.84 28.32
CA HIS A 147 -25.42 13.83 28.71
C HIS A 147 -25.98 15.26 28.78
N LYS A 148 -27.21 15.48 28.28
CA LYS A 148 -27.90 16.78 28.20
C LYS A 148 -28.08 17.47 29.56
N ASP A 149 -28.32 16.70 30.61
CA ASP A 149 -28.63 17.20 31.95
C ASP A 149 -27.40 17.22 32.90
N ARG A 150 -26.20 16.90 32.39
CA ARG A 150 -24.97 16.86 33.19
C ARG A 150 -24.26 18.22 33.15
N SER A 151 -23.97 18.76 34.33
CA SER A 151 -23.18 19.99 34.48
C SER A 151 -21.71 19.72 34.14
N PHE A 152 -21.15 20.46 33.18
CA PHE A 152 -19.73 20.42 32.84
C PHE A 152 -18.92 20.96 34.03
N MET A 153 -18.19 20.11 34.75
CA MET A 153 -17.12 20.63 35.60
C MET A 153 -16.03 21.21 34.70
N ARG A 154 -15.62 22.43 35.04
CA ARG A 154 -14.70 23.28 34.29
C ARG A 154 -13.25 22.98 34.65
#